data_AF-A0A433KYD1-F1
#
_entry.id   AF-A0A433KYD1-F1
#
_cell.length_a   1.000
_cell.length_b   1.000
_cell.length_c   1.000
_cell.angle_alpha   90.00
_cell.angle_beta   90.00
_cell.angle_gamma   90.00
#
_symmetry.space_group_name_H-M   'P 1'
#
loop_
_entity.id
_entity.type
_entity.pdbx_description
1 polymer ?
#
loop_
_entity_poly.entity_id
_entity_poly.type
_entity_poly.pdbx_seq_one_letter_code
_entity_poly.pdbx_strand_id
1 'polypeptide(L)'
;MAPSNAAPASFLWHDYETFGADPRRDRPAQFAALRTDADLNEIGEPIELYCKPADDYLPHPAACLITGITPQKAQRHGLPEAQFASEVQRYMSEPGTCVAGYNSLRFDDEVSRHLFYRNLLDPYAREWQNGNSRWDLIDVVRAFYALRPDGIEWPLREDGAPSFKLEHLTKANGIEHEGAHDAVADVRATIALARLLKARNPKLFDYLLGLRGKRAVAQQLDLPNAKPLLHISRRYPASRGCSALVMPLAEHPTNPNGVIVYDLSVAPDDLLTLTAEEIRERVFVSQQDLAEGEVRVPLKVIHINRCPVIFPASVLKDIDGPQKGEYGAIVERLGLDIVTCRQHWKTLRDASGVAAKVAEVFKVGFEESPQDPDLMLYSGSFFSAADRQQMDRVREMDPWDLVGQRFAFQDVRLEEMLFRYRARSYPDTLEGEEREQWEAFRWMRINDPALSGFTLKAFAREIERYNQQMLSDRERQILEELVMFVEAMMPAQAFDA
;
A
#
# COMPACT_ATOMS: atom_id res chain seq x y z
N MET A 1 -12.70 12.26 -20.08
CA MET A 1 -12.54 12.43 -18.62
C MET A 1 -13.91 12.21 -18.00
N ALA A 2 -14.08 11.18 -17.16
CA ALA A 2 -15.33 10.97 -16.45
C ALA A 2 -15.63 12.18 -15.52
N PRO A 3 -16.90 12.61 -15.40
CA PRO A 3 -17.28 13.69 -14.49
C PRO A 3 -16.89 13.30 -13.05
N SER A 4 -16.30 14.26 -12.33
CA SER A 4 -15.60 14.01 -11.05
C SER A 4 -16.46 13.49 -9.90
N ASN A 5 -17.78 13.40 -10.08
CA ASN A 5 -18.74 13.07 -9.02
C ASN A 5 -19.68 11.91 -9.36
N ALA A 6 -19.52 11.22 -10.49
CA ALA A 6 -20.31 10.01 -10.76
C ALA A 6 -19.77 8.83 -9.91
N ALA A 7 -20.68 8.02 -9.36
CA ALA A 7 -20.32 6.73 -8.79
C ALA A 7 -19.60 5.89 -9.87
N PRO A 8 -18.62 5.05 -9.49
CA PRO A 8 -17.99 4.15 -10.47
C PRO A 8 -19.02 3.18 -11.05
N ALA A 9 -18.77 2.67 -12.26
CA ALA A 9 -19.67 1.71 -12.89
C ALA A 9 -19.70 0.37 -12.14
N SER A 10 -18.54 -0.05 -11.63
CA SER A 10 -18.38 -1.20 -10.75
C SER A 10 -17.24 -0.97 -9.78
N PHE A 11 -17.23 -1.74 -8.69
CA PHE A 11 -16.05 -1.92 -7.85
C PHE A 11 -15.43 -3.29 -8.13
N LEU A 12 -14.10 -3.36 -8.14
CA LEU A 12 -13.37 -4.62 -8.02
C LEU A 12 -12.71 -4.62 -6.65
N TRP A 13 -13.27 -5.40 -5.73
CA TRP A 13 -12.72 -5.60 -4.40
C TRP A 13 -11.65 -6.67 -4.49
N HIS A 14 -10.47 -6.44 -3.92
CA HIS A 14 -9.35 -7.35 -4.02
C HIS A 14 -8.52 -7.40 -2.75
N ASP A 15 -7.77 -8.49 -2.62
CA ASP A 15 -6.79 -8.74 -1.59
C ASP A 15 -5.68 -9.67 -2.13
N TYR A 16 -4.45 -9.50 -1.66
CA TYR A 16 -3.35 -10.42 -1.93
C TYR A 16 -2.91 -11.14 -0.67
N GLU A 17 -2.65 -12.44 -0.82
CA GLU A 17 -1.74 -13.13 0.07
C GLU A 17 -0.36 -13.16 -0.56
N THR A 18 0.67 -12.79 0.20
CA THR A 18 2.05 -12.66 -0.26
C THR A 18 2.99 -13.55 0.55
N PHE A 19 4.15 -13.85 -0.02
CA PHE A 19 5.20 -14.59 0.68
C PHE A 19 6.06 -13.74 1.62
N GLY A 20 5.69 -12.47 1.84
CA GLY A 20 6.36 -11.54 2.75
C GLY A 20 5.73 -10.15 2.75
N ALA A 21 6.19 -9.28 3.64
CA ALA A 21 5.57 -7.99 3.94
C ALA A 21 6.17 -6.78 3.19
N ASP A 22 7.23 -6.95 2.41
CA ASP A 22 7.82 -5.90 1.58
C ASP A 22 7.29 -6.00 0.14
N PRO A 23 6.33 -5.16 -0.29
CA PRO A 23 5.75 -5.24 -1.63
C PRO A 23 6.76 -4.97 -2.77
N ARG A 24 7.93 -4.39 -2.45
CA ARG A 24 9.00 -4.14 -3.43
C ARG A 24 9.77 -5.43 -3.77
N ARG A 25 9.95 -6.31 -2.79
CA ARG A 25 10.85 -7.48 -2.84
C ARG A 25 10.09 -8.80 -2.85
N ASP A 26 9.09 -8.91 -2.00
CA ASP A 26 8.31 -10.12 -1.80
C ASP A 26 7.35 -10.38 -2.95
N ARG A 27 6.99 -11.66 -3.11
CA ARG A 27 6.21 -12.14 -4.24
C ARG A 27 4.77 -12.42 -3.84
N PRO A 28 3.79 -12.12 -4.71
CA PRO A 28 2.42 -12.55 -4.48
C PRO A 28 2.36 -14.07 -4.49
N ALA A 29 1.52 -14.63 -3.61
CA ALA A 29 1.22 -16.06 -3.55
C ALA A 29 -0.18 -16.33 -4.10
N GLN A 30 -1.17 -15.50 -3.73
CA GLN A 30 -2.55 -15.56 -4.21
C GLN A 30 -3.09 -14.14 -4.44
N PHE A 31 -3.96 -14.00 -5.43
CA PHE A 31 -4.82 -12.84 -5.64
C PHE A 31 -6.27 -13.32 -5.59
N ALA A 32 -7.07 -12.69 -4.74
CA ALA A 32 -8.52 -12.84 -4.79
C ALA A 32 -9.18 -11.52 -5.16
N ALA A 33 -10.27 -11.61 -5.91
CA ALA A 33 -11.10 -10.44 -6.17
C ALA A 33 -12.56 -10.80 -6.39
N LEU A 34 -13.44 -9.82 -6.16
CA LEU A 34 -14.87 -9.94 -6.43
C LEU A 34 -15.40 -8.61 -6.97
N ARG A 35 -16.11 -8.69 -8.09
CA ARG A 35 -16.72 -7.51 -8.71
C ARG A 35 -18.08 -7.25 -8.10
N THR A 36 -18.42 -5.98 -7.90
CA THR A 36 -19.76 -5.55 -7.50
C THR A 36 -20.24 -4.36 -8.33
N ASP A 37 -21.56 -4.18 -8.45
CA ASP A 37 -22.12 -2.94 -8.99
C ASP A 37 -21.90 -1.75 -8.02
N ALA A 38 -22.37 -0.56 -8.40
CA ALA A 38 -22.29 0.64 -7.56
C ALA A 38 -23.09 0.53 -6.24
N ASP A 39 -24.04 -0.41 -6.17
CA ASP A 39 -24.84 -0.71 -4.99
C ASP A 39 -24.24 -1.82 -4.12
N LEU A 40 -23.04 -2.27 -4.47
CA LEU A 40 -22.29 -3.32 -3.79
C LEU A 40 -22.93 -4.69 -3.91
N ASN A 41 -23.77 -4.94 -4.93
CA ASN A 41 -24.26 -6.28 -5.25
C ASN A 41 -23.21 -7.03 -6.09
N GLU A 42 -22.96 -8.29 -5.76
CA GLU A 42 -21.94 -9.10 -6.44
C GLU A 42 -22.28 -9.36 -7.92
N ILE A 43 -21.25 -9.31 -8.77
CA ILE A 43 -21.33 -9.55 -10.21
C ILE A 43 -20.38 -10.70 -10.54
N GLY A 44 -20.94 -11.81 -11.01
CA GLY A 44 -20.16 -13.00 -11.38
C GLY A 44 -19.62 -13.76 -10.17
N GLU A 45 -18.70 -14.67 -10.44
CA GLU A 45 -18.04 -15.49 -9.43
C GLU A 45 -16.78 -14.82 -8.87
N PRO A 46 -16.34 -15.18 -7.65
CA PRO A 46 -15.03 -14.79 -7.15
C PRO A 46 -13.89 -15.19 -8.09
N ILE A 47 -12.91 -14.31 -8.21
CA ILE A 47 -11.66 -14.55 -8.93
C ILE A 47 -10.64 -15.03 -7.91
N GLU A 48 -10.01 -16.16 -8.19
CA GLU A 48 -8.94 -16.73 -7.37
C GLU A 48 -7.79 -17.16 -8.27
N LEU A 49 -6.63 -16.53 -8.10
CA LEU A 49 -5.43 -16.83 -8.88
C LEU A 49 -4.28 -17.10 -7.92
N TYR A 50 -3.52 -18.17 -8.14
CA TYR A 50 -2.24 -18.40 -7.47
C TYR A 50 -1.09 -17.95 -8.38
N CYS A 51 -0.01 -17.45 -7.79
CA CYS A 51 1.21 -17.08 -8.50
C CYS A 51 2.32 -18.07 -8.16
N LYS A 52 2.90 -18.71 -9.19
CA LYS A 52 4.03 -19.61 -9.03
C LYS A 52 5.27 -18.80 -8.59
N PRO A 53 5.91 -19.12 -7.45
CA PRO A 53 7.18 -18.48 -7.08
C PRO A 53 8.29 -18.92 -8.04
N ALA A 54 9.12 -17.95 -8.46
CA ALA A 54 10.33 -18.23 -9.23
C ALA A 54 11.44 -18.82 -8.33
N ASP A 55 12.42 -19.46 -8.96
CA ASP A 55 13.53 -20.16 -8.30
C ASP A 55 14.67 -19.22 -7.84
N ASP A 56 14.43 -17.91 -7.80
CA ASP A 56 15.35 -16.89 -7.31
C ASP A 56 14.87 -16.22 -6.00
N TYR A 57 13.85 -16.77 -5.35
CA TYR A 57 13.20 -16.16 -4.18
C TYR A 57 12.94 -17.16 -3.05
N LEU A 58 13.14 -16.72 -1.81
CA LEU A 58 12.87 -17.48 -0.58
C LEU A 58 11.63 -16.90 0.12
N PRO A 59 10.52 -17.66 0.25
CA PRO A 59 9.36 -17.24 1.03
C PRO A 59 9.68 -17.06 2.51
N HIS A 60 9.07 -16.06 3.15
CA HIS A 60 9.15 -15.91 4.60
C HIS A 60 8.30 -16.96 5.31
N PRO A 61 8.88 -17.76 6.24
CA PRO A 61 8.12 -18.70 7.05
C PRO A 61 6.92 -18.08 7.77
N ALA A 62 7.08 -16.88 8.32
CA ALA A 62 6.00 -16.16 8.98
C ALA A 62 4.79 -15.92 8.07
N ALA A 63 5.03 -15.54 6.80
CA ALA A 63 3.95 -15.31 5.85
C ALA A 63 3.24 -16.62 5.49
N CYS A 64 3.99 -17.69 5.23
CA CYS A 64 3.38 -19.00 4.90
C CYS A 64 2.57 -19.57 6.07
N LEU A 65 2.98 -19.33 7.32
CA LEU A 65 2.24 -19.72 8.51
C LEU A 65 0.92 -18.93 8.67
N ILE A 66 0.94 -17.62 8.39
CA ILE A 66 -0.24 -16.74 8.46
C ILE A 66 -1.25 -17.13 7.37
N THR A 67 -0.79 -17.18 6.12
CA THR A 67 -1.63 -17.42 4.94
C THR A 67 -2.02 -18.89 4.77
N GLY A 68 -1.19 -19.81 5.31
CA GLY A 68 -1.31 -21.23 5.03
C GLY A 68 -0.98 -21.62 3.59
N ILE A 69 -0.41 -20.71 2.78
CA ILE A 69 -0.03 -20.99 1.40
C ILE A 69 1.44 -21.37 1.36
N THR A 70 1.73 -22.63 1.03
CA THR A 70 3.11 -23.09 0.82
C THR A 70 3.55 -22.79 -0.62
N PRO A 71 4.86 -22.62 -0.87
CA PRO A 71 5.34 -22.45 -2.24
C PRO A 71 4.99 -23.65 -3.13
N GLN A 72 4.90 -24.87 -2.59
CA GLN A 72 4.43 -26.05 -3.32
C GLN A 72 2.97 -25.93 -3.76
N LYS A 73 2.08 -25.44 -2.87
CA LYS A 73 0.68 -25.16 -3.23
C LYS A 73 0.62 -24.14 -4.36
N ALA A 74 1.35 -23.03 -4.23
CA ALA A 74 1.40 -21.98 -5.24
C ALA A 74 2.03 -22.46 -6.56
N GLN A 75 3.04 -23.35 -6.53
CA GLN A 75 3.61 -23.96 -7.72
C GLN A 75 2.65 -24.91 -8.43
N ARG A 76 1.85 -25.67 -7.68
CA ARG A 76 0.90 -26.66 -8.23
C ARG A 76 -0.31 -26.02 -8.87
N HIS A 77 -0.82 -24.95 -8.26
CA HIS A 77 -2.07 -24.30 -8.65
C HIS A 77 -1.89 -22.96 -9.36
N GLY A 78 -0.68 -22.40 -9.34
CA GLY A 78 -0.41 -21.06 -9.80
C GLY A 78 0.06 -20.95 -11.23
N LEU A 79 -0.15 -19.75 -11.77
CA LEU A 79 0.35 -19.34 -13.08
C LEU A 79 1.79 -18.81 -12.95
N PRO A 80 2.62 -18.92 -14.00
CA PRO A 80 3.85 -18.13 -14.10
C PRO A 80 3.59 -16.63 -13.84
N GLU A 81 4.53 -15.92 -13.20
CA GLU A 81 4.32 -14.52 -12.74
C GLU A 81 3.86 -13.60 -13.91
N ALA A 82 4.39 -13.80 -15.12
CA ALA A 82 3.96 -13.07 -16.33
C ALA A 82 2.48 -13.25 -16.69
N GLN A 83 1.97 -14.47 -16.60
CA GLN A 83 0.58 -14.80 -16.90
C GLN A 83 -0.33 -14.33 -15.77
N PHE A 84 0.08 -14.57 -14.51
CA PHE A 84 -0.60 -14.05 -13.33
C PHE A 84 -0.77 -12.52 -13.39
N ALA A 85 0.32 -11.79 -13.67
CA ALA A 85 0.29 -10.33 -13.80
C ALA A 85 -0.66 -9.87 -14.91
N SER A 86 -0.69 -10.57 -16.05
CA SER A 86 -1.57 -10.25 -17.17
C SER A 86 -3.05 -10.45 -16.81
N GLU A 87 -3.38 -11.53 -16.11
CA GLU A 87 -4.75 -11.80 -15.65
C GLU A 87 -5.23 -10.80 -14.59
N VAL A 88 -4.39 -10.52 -13.59
CA VAL A 88 -4.66 -9.49 -12.58
C VAL A 88 -4.89 -8.13 -13.25
N GLN A 89 -4.01 -7.73 -14.16
CA GLN A 89 -4.12 -6.46 -14.87
C GLN A 89 -5.40 -6.39 -15.72
N ARG A 90 -5.79 -7.50 -16.36
CA ARG A 90 -7.03 -7.61 -17.15
C ARG A 90 -8.25 -7.31 -16.28
N TYR A 91 -8.40 -7.96 -15.13
CA TYR A 91 -9.53 -7.71 -14.22
C TYR A 91 -9.52 -6.29 -13.66
N MET A 92 -8.36 -5.78 -13.25
CA MET A 92 -8.22 -4.43 -12.70
C MET A 92 -8.45 -3.30 -13.72
N SER A 93 -8.25 -3.59 -15.02
CA SER A 93 -8.29 -2.60 -16.09
C SER A 93 -9.63 -2.52 -16.82
N GLU A 94 -10.63 -3.31 -16.43
CA GLU A 94 -11.99 -3.21 -16.98
C GLU A 94 -12.50 -1.75 -16.88
N PRO A 95 -13.00 -1.14 -17.97
CA PRO A 95 -13.41 0.27 -17.98
C PRO A 95 -14.45 0.65 -16.92
N GLY A 96 -14.27 1.81 -16.29
CA GLY A 96 -15.16 2.33 -15.25
C GLY A 96 -15.04 1.64 -13.89
N THR A 97 -14.00 0.82 -13.68
CA THR A 97 -13.77 0.09 -12.42
C THR A 97 -13.14 0.98 -11.35
N CYS A 98 -13.70 0.95 -10.13
CA CYS A 98 -13.00 1.39 -8.93
C CYS A 98 -12.37 0.19 -8.23
N VAL A 99 -11.05 0.04 -8.32
CA VAL A 99 -10.33 -1.04 -7.62
C VAL A 99 -10.22 -0.67 -6.14
N ALA A 100 -10.77 -1.48 -5.26
CA ALA A 100 -10.89 -1.20 -3.83
C ALA A 100 -10.43 -2.38 -2.98
N GLY A 101 -10.07 -2.12 -1.73
CA GLY A 101 -9.67 -3.16 -0.77
C GLY A 101 -9.58 -2.58 0.64
N TYR A 102 -8.97 -3.32 1.55
CA TYR A 102 -8.77 -2.92 2.94
C TYR A 102 -7.29 -2.70 3.22
N ASN A 103 -6.87 -1.45 3.40
CA ASN A 103 -5.46 -1.04 3.47
C ASN A 103 -4.66 -1.27 2.17
N SER A 104 -5.36 -1.43 1.05
CA SER A 104 -4.80 -1.77 -0.26
C SER A 104 -3.88 -0.71 -0.86
N LEU A 105 -4.19 0.58 -0.70
CA LEU A 105 -3.39 1.68 -1.28
C LEU A 105 -1.94 1.73 -0.75
N ARG A 106 -1.67 1.06 0.37
CA ARG A 106 -0.37 1.06 1.04
C ARG A 106 0.35 -0.28 0.95
N PHE A 107 -0.31 -1.33 0.47
CA PHE A 107 0.25 -2.67 0.37
C PHE A 107 -0.09 -3.31 -0.98
N ASP A 108 -1.31 -3.77 -1.19
CA ASP A 108 -1.78 -4.50 -2.38
C ASP A 108 -1.57 -3.74 -3.70
N ASP A 109 -1.77 -2.43 -3.68
CA ASP A 109 -1.51 -1.57 -4.83
C ASP A 109 -0.01 -1.47 -5.13
N GLU A 110 0.84 -1.49 -4.10
CA GLU A 110 2.29 -1.51 -4.28
C GLU A 110 2.74 -2.89 -4.79
N VAL A 111 2.15 -3.98 -4.29
CA VAL A 111 2.33 -5.34 -4.84
C VAL A 111 1.97 -5.34 -6.32
N SER A 112 0.79 -4.83 -6.68
CA SER A 112 0.32 -4.77 -8.07
C SER A 112 1.25 -3.93 -8.96
N ARG A 113 1.72 -2.77 -8.48
CA ARG A 113 2.64 -1.92 -9.24
C ARG A 113 3.97 -2.60 -9.49
N HIS A 114 4.56 -3.23 -8.48
CA HIS A 114 5.83 -3.95 -8.63
C HIS A 114 5.65 -5.23 -9.46
N LEU A 115 4.54 -5.94 -9.31
CA LEU A 115 4.16 -7.08 -10.15
C LEU A 115 4.08 -6.68 -11.63
N PHE A 116 3.33 -5.63 -11.96
CA PHE A 116 3.19 -5.15 -13.32
C PHE A 116 4.53 -4.65 -13.88
N TYR A 117 5.27 -3.88 -13.10
CA TYR A 117 6.57 -3.35 -13.49
C TYR A 117 7.55 -4.46 -13.88
N ARG A 118 7.74 -5.48 -13.02
CA ARG A 118 8.64 -6.61 -13.31
C ARG A 118 8.17 -7.46 -14.51
N ASN A 119 6.89 -7.40 -14.83
CA ASN A 119 6.27 -8.14 -15.93
C ASN A 119 5.96 -7.26 -17.15
N LEU A 120 6.69 -6.14 -17.28
CA LEU A 120 6.67 -5.24 -18.45
C LEU A 120 5.27 -4.68 -18.78
N LEU A 121 4.43 -4.54 -17.75
CA LEU A 121 3.11 -3.92 -17.80
C LEU A 121 3.19 -2.48 -17.27
N ASP A 122 2.33 -1.59 -17.77
CA ASP A 122 2.21 -0.24 -17.19
C ASP A 122 1.71 -0.33 -15.73
N PRO A 123 2.50 0.09 -14.73
CA PRO A 123 2.15 -0.08 -13.31
C PRO A 123 0.96 0.76 -12.85
N TYR A 124 0.60 1.80 -13.63
CA TYR A 124 -0.29 2.87 -13.19
C TYR A 124 -1.54 3.01 -14.05
N ALA A 125 -1.53 2.55 -15.30
CA ALA A 125 -2.63 2.73 -16.27
C ALA A 125 -4.00 2.32 -15.70
N ARG A 126 -4.08 1.15 -15.04
CA ARG A 126 -5.31 0.63 -14.41
C ARG A 126 -5.91 1.56 -13.36
N GLU A 127 -5.12 2.47 -12.80
CA GLU A 127 -5.53 3.36 -11.71
C GLU A 127 -6.33 4.59 -12.19
N TRP A 128 -6.32 4.89 -13.50
CA TRP A 128 -6.91 6.13 -14.03
C TRP A 128 -7.41 6.08 -15.48
N GLN A 129 -6.90 5.18 -16.32
CA GLN A 129 -7.34 5.08 -17.72
C GLN A 129 -8.79 4.57 -17.79
N ASN A 130 -9.48 4.88 -18.88
CA ASN A 130 -10.85 4.38 -19.15
C ASN A 130 -11.89 4.66 -18.06
N GLY A 131 -11.68 5.73 -17.28
CA GLY A 131 -12.58 6.10 -16.18
C GLY A 131 -12.35 5.29 -14.91
N ASN A 132 -11.27 4.53 -14.83
CA ASN A 132 -10.93 3.75 -13.65
C ASN A 132 -10.45 4.66 -12.50
N SER A 133 -10.52 4.12 -11.30
CA SER A 133 -10.08 4.77 -10.07
C SER A 133 -9.67 3.73 -9.04
N ARG A 134 -9.18 4.19 -7.90
CA ARG A 134 -8.87 3.33 -6.74
C ARG A 134 -9.52 3.86 -5.48
N TRP A 135 -9.72 3.01 -4.48
CA TRP A 135 -10.24 3.40 -3.17
C TRP A 135 -9.78 2.45 -2.08
N ASP A 136 -9.84 2.87 -0.82
CA ASP A 136 -9.38 2.07 0.32
C ASP A 136 -10.29 2.28 1.52
N LEU A 137 -10.86 1.19 2.01
CA LEU A 137 -11.87 1.22 3.05
C LEU A 137 -11.29 1.53 4.44
N ILE A 138 -9.98 1.36 4.68
CA ILE A 138 -9.42 1.52 6.03
C ILE A 138 -9.58 2.95 6.57
N ASP A 139 -9.32 3.97 5.74
CA ASP A 139 -9.46 5.37 6.15
C ASP A 139 -10.94 5.82 6.13
N VAL A 140 -11.79 5.15 5.36
CA VAL A 140 -13.26 5.32 5.41
C VAL A 140 -13.79 4.86 6.76
N VAL A 141 -13.41 3.66 7.22
CA VAL A 141 -13.78 3.12 8.53
C VAL A 141 -13.33 4.06 9.66
N ARG A 142 -12.09 4.55 9.61
CA ARG A 142 -11.59 5.55 10.58
C ARG A 142 -12.43 6.82 10.58
N ALA A 143 -12.86 7.29 9.41
CA ALA A 143 -13.72 8.46 9.29
C ALA A 143 -15.11 8.26 9.90
N PHE A 144 -15.69 7.07 9.71
CA PHE A 144 -16.96 6.72 10.34
C PHE A 144 -16.84 6.71 11.87
N TYR A 145 -15.83 6.05 12.43
CA TYR A 145 -15.58 6.11 13.87
C TYR A 145 -15.42 7.55 14.38
N ALA A 146 -14.57 8.33 13.69
CA ALA A 146 -14.23 9.68 14.08
C ALA A 146 -15.45 10.61 14.09
N LEU A 147 -16.30 10.51 13.07
CA LEU A 147 -17.34 11.51 12.81
C LEU A 147 -18.75 10.99 13.07
N ARG A 148 -19.08 9.77 12.66
CA ARG A 148 -20.45 9.23 12.65
C ARG A 148 -20.46 7.74 13.04
N PRO A 149 -20.18 7.42 14.32
CA PRO A 149 -19.97 6.05 14.78
C PRO A 149 -21.27 5.30 15.02
N ASP A 150 -22.38 6.01 15.15
CA ASP A 150 -23.66 5.47 15.59
C ASP A 150 -24.14 4.33 14.67
N GLY A 151 -24.57 3.23 15.29
CA GLY A 151 -25.03 2.03 14.59
C GLY A 151 -23.93 1.09 14.10
N ILE A 152 -22.68 1.33 14.47
CA ILE A 152 -21.55 0.44 14.22
C ILE A 152 -20.89 0.12 15.56
N GLU A 153 -20.62 -1.16 15.80
CA GLU A 153 -19.88 -1.61 16.97
C GLU A 153 -18.38 -1.44 16.74
N TRP A 154 -17.72 -0.70 17.63
CA TRP A 154 -16.31 -0.34 17.50
C TRP A 154 -15.48 -1.13 18.53
N PRO A 155 -14.80 -2.22 18.12
CA PRO A 155 -14.01 -3.03 19.03
C PRO A 155 -12.85 -2.21 19.61
N LEU A 156 -12.57 -2.40 20.90
CA LEU A 156 -11.47 -1.75 21.58
C LEU A 156 -10.27 -2.71 21.71
N ARG A 157 -9.08 -2.14 21.69
CA ARG A 157 -7.83 -2.82 22.03
C ARG A 157 -7.66 -2.87 23.56
N GLU A 158 -6.65 -3.61 24.01
CA GLU A 158 -6.30 -3.69 25.44
C GLU A 158 -5.97 -2.32 26.06
N ASP A 159 -5.42 -1.39 25.28
CA ASP A 159 -5.11 -0.02 25.69
C ASP A 159 -6.34 0.92 25.70
N GLY A 160 -7.54 0.40 25.39
CA GLY A 160 -8.78 1.16 25.30
C GLY A 160 -8.95 1.96 24.01
N ALA A 161 -7.96 1.98 23.12
CA ALA A 161 -8.09 2.63 21.81
C ALA A 161 -8.93 1.77 20.84
N PRO A 162 -9.63 2.38 19.86
CA PRO A 162 -10.38 1.63 18.85
C PRO A 162 -9.46 0.77 18.00
N SER A 163 -9.92 -0.43 17.67
CA SER A 163 -9.29 -1.31 16.70
C SER A 163 -9.91 -1.16 15.33
N PHE A 164 -9.07 -0.96 14.32
CA PHE A 164 -9.46 -0.89 12.91
C PHE A 164 -8.96 -2.10 12.13
N LYS A 165 -8.82 -3.25 12.78
CA LYS A 165 -8.50 -4.52 12.11
C LYS A 165 -9.79 -5.12 11.54
N LEU A 166 -9.72 -5.67 10.33
CA LEU A 166 -10.91 -6.17 9.62
C LEU A 166 -11.57 -7.31 10.41
N GLU A 167 -10.78 -8.24 10.93
CA GLU A 167 -11.22 -9.38 11.74
C GLU A 167 -11.88 -8.95 13.06
N HIS A 168 -11.44 -7.85 13.66
CA HIS A 168 -12.07 -7.31 14.87
C HIS A 168 -13.41 -6.64 14.55
N LEU A 169 -13.46 -5.84 13.49
CA LEU A 169 -14.66 -5.10 13.10
C LEU A 169 -15.77 -6.03 12.63
N THR A 170 -15.43 -7.02 11.80
CA THR A 170 -16.37 -8.03 11.32
C THR A 170 -16.99 -8.81 12.47
N LYS A 171 -16.15 -9.32 13.38
CA LYS A 171 -16.58 -10.01 14.60
C LYS A 171 -17.51 -9.15 15.47
N ALA A 172 -17.16 -7.89 15.70
CA ALA A 172 -17.95 -6.98 16.54
C ALA A 172 -19.32 -6.64 15.93
N ASN A 173 -19.44 -6.67 14.60
CA ASN A 173 -20.66 -6.28 13.88
C ASN A 173 -21.45 -7.49 13.33
N GLY A 174 -21.12 -8.71 13.75
CA GLY A 174 -21.82 -9.93 13.32
C GLY A 174 -21.69 -10.23 11.81
N ILE A 175 -20.59 -9.78 11.20
CA ILE A 175 -20.26 -10.10 9.81
C ILE A 175 -19.49 -11.41 9.80
N GLU A 176 -19.95 -12.37 9.00
CA GLU A 176 -19.28 -13.66 8.80
C GLU A 176 -17.89 -13.45 8.20
N HIS A 177 -16.90 -14.08 8.82
CA HIS A 177 -15.50 -14.02 8.43
C HIS A 177 -14.85 -15.37 8.74
N GLU A 178 -15.37 -16.44 8.14
CA GLU A 178 -14.81 -17.78 8.26
C GLU A 178 -13.49 -17.87 7.49
N GLY A 179 -12.41 -18.30 8.15
CA GLY A 179 -11.09 -18.44 7.52
C GLY A 179 -10.36 -17.10 7.29
N ALA A 180 -10.14 -16.31 8.35
CA ALA A 180 -9.25 -15.15 8.26
C ALA A 180 -7.89 -15.54 7.65
N HIS A 181 -7.35 -14.72 6.75
CA HIS A 181 -6.18 -15.04 5.89
C HIS A 181 -6.48 -16.04 4.76
N ASP A 182 -7.75 -16.06 4.32
CA ASP A 182 -8.16 -16.51 2.98
C ASP A 182 -8.59 -15.26 2.20
N ALA A 183 -7.86 -14.94 1.13
CA ALA A 183 -8.07 -13.73 0.36
C ALA A 183 -9.53 -13.53 -0.10
N VAL A 184 -10.29 -14.60 -0.38
CA VAL A 184 -11.72 -14.47 -0.76
C VAL A 184 -12.59 -14.09 0.43
N ALA A 185 -12.30 -14.65 1.61
CA ALA A 185 -13.01 -14.32 2.84
C ALA A 185 -12.77 -12.86 3.23
N ASP A 186 -11.53 -12.38 3.13
CA ASP A 186 -11.16 -10.99 3.39
C ASP A 186 -11.80 -10.01 2.39
N VAL A 187 -11.90 -10.38 1.11
CA VAL A 187 -12.64 -9.61 0.09
C VAL A 187 -14.13 -9.52 0.43
N ARG A 188 -14.80 -10.63 0.77
CA ARG A 188 -16.23 -10.62 1.15
C ARG A 188 -16.48 -9.86 2.45
N ALA A 189 -15.62 -10.02 3.44
CA ALA A 189 -15.63 -9.25 4.68
C ALA A 189 -15.53 -7.74 4.42
N THR A 190 -14.64 -7.34 3.52
CA THR A 190 -14.48 -5.94 3.10
C THR A 190 -15.75 -5.39 2.44
N ILE A 191 -16.37 -6.16 1.54
CA ILE A 191 -17.64 -5.78 0.89
C ILE A 191 -18.76 -5.65 1.92
N ALA A 192 -18.90 -6.61 2.83
CA ALA A 192 -19.91 -6.59 3.87
C ALA A 192 -19.76 -5.37 4.80
N LEU A 193 -18.52 -5.03 5.17
CA LEU A 193 -18.24 -3.82 5.94
C LEU A 193 -18.57 -2.55 5.15
N ALA A 194 -18.27 -2.49 3.85
CA ALA A 194 -18.66 -1.38 2.99
C ALA A 194 -20.19 -1.22 2.90
N ARG A 195 -20.93 -2.34 2.78
CA ARG A 195 -22.41 -2.37 2.82
C ARG A 195 -22.93 -1.83 4.15
N LEU A 196 -22.35 -2.25 5.27
CA LEU A 196 -22.71 -1.75 6.61
C LEU A 196 -22.51 -0.22 6.70
N LEU A 197 -21.34 0.29 6.31
CA LEU A 197 -21.04 1.73 6.33
C LEU A 197 -22.01 2.53 5.44
N LYS A 198 -22.27 2.06 4.22
CA LYS A 198 -23.22 2.69 3.28
C LYS A 198 -24.64 2.70 3.85
N ALA A 199 -25.07 1.62 4.50
CA ALA A 199 -26.39 1.53 5.13
C ALA A 199 -26.55 2.46 6.34
N ARG A 200 -25.50 2.64 7.14
CA ARG A 200 -25.54 3.49 8.34
C ARG A 200 -25.46 4.98 8.02
N ASN A 201 -24.60 5.38 7.08
CA ASN A 201 -24.49 6.78 6.69
C ASN A 201 -24.13 6.94 5.21
N PRO A 202 -25.13 6.88 4.30
CA PRO A 202 -24.88 6.96 2.86
C PRO A 202 -24.24 8.29 2.46
N LYS A 203 -24.60 9.41 3.12
CA LYS A 203 -24.02 10.72 2.82
C LYS A 203 -22.52 10.80 3.11
N LEU A 204 -22.08 10.24 4.24
CA LEU A 204 -20.65 10.19 4.58
C LEU A 204 -19.91 9.23 3.65
N PHE A 205 -20.51 8.07 3.33
CA PHE A 205 -19.96 7.12 2.38
C PHE A 205 -19.74 7.76 1.00
N ASP A 206 -20.76 8.42 0.44
CA ASP A 206 -20.69 9.09 -0.87
C ASP A 206 -19.68 10.24 -0.88
N TYR A 207 -19.60 11.02 0.19
CA TYR A 207 -18.60 12.08 0.33
C TYR A 207 -17.17 11.50 0.28
N LEU A 208 -16.91 10.45 1.05
CA LEU A 208 -15.61 9.79 1.12
C LEU A 208 -15.24 9.09 -0.21
N LEU A 209 -16.23 8.49 -0.87
CA LEU A 209 -16.06 7.94 -2.21
C LEU A 209 -15.73 9.04 -3.22
N GLY A 210 -16.32 10.23 -3.10
CA GLY A 210 -15.96 11.41 -3.91
C GLY A 210 -14.51 11.86 -3.72
N LEU A 211 -13.95 11.71 -2.53
CA LEU A 211 -12.54 12.04 -2.23
C LEU A 211 -11.52 11.06 -2.84
N ARG A 212 -11.95 9.99 -3.52
CA ARG A 212 -11.04 9.14 -4.29
C ARG A 212 -10.36 9.88 -5.45
N GLY A 213 -11.01 10.94 -5.96
CA GLY A 213 -10.49 11.76 -7.05
C GLY A 213 -9.53 12.85 -6.56
N LYS A 214 -8.30 12.86 -7.08
CA LYS A 214 -7.28 13.86 -6.68
C LYS A 214 -7.71 15.32 -6.82
N ARG A 215 -8.58 15.63 -7.79
CA ARG A 215 -9.12 16.98 -8.00
C ARG A 215 -10.06 17.40 -6.86
N ALA A 216 -10.92 16.51 -6.39
CA ALA A 216 -11.81 16.78 -5.27
C ALA A 216 -11.03 17.02 -3.98
N VAL A 217 -9.96 16.24 -3.77
CA VAL A 217 -9.02 16.45 -2.65
C VAL A 217 -8.30 17.79 -2.76
N ALA A 218 -7.72 18.11 -3.92
CA ALA A 218 -6.98 19.36 -4.12
C ALA A 218 -7.84 20.61 -3.85
N GLN A 219 -9.13 20.57 -4.18
CA GLN A 219 -10.06 21.67 -3.91
C GLN A 219 -10.28 21.95 -2.42
N GLN A 220 -10.03 20.98 -1.54
CA GLN A 220 -10.14 21.16 -0.08
C GLN A 220 -8.85 21.70 0.56
N LEU A 221 -7.72 21.63 -0.15
CA LEU A 221 -6.40 22.05 0.33
C LEU A 221 -6.12 23.51 -0.05
N ASP A 222 -6.61 24.44 0.75
CA ASP A 222 -6.47 25.89 0.53
C ASP A 222 -5.12 26.41 1.09
N LEU A 223 -4.08 26.32 0.25
CA LEU A 223 -2.74 26.85 0.54
C LEU A 223 -2.72 28.38 0.73
N PRO A 224 -3.32 29.20 -0.16
CA PRO A 224 -3.26 30.66 -0.02
C PRO A 224 -3.82 31.21 1.29
N ASN A 225 -4.94 30.66 1.77
CA ASN A 225 -5.54 31.10 3.04
C ASN A 225 -5.09 30.28 4.25
N ALA A 226 -4.29 29.23 4.00
CA ALA A 226 -3.82 28.26 4.99
C ALA A 226 -4.95 27.80 5.94
N LYS A 227 -6.08 27.42 5.34
CA LYS A 227 -7.30 27.10 6.09
C LYS A 227 -7.16 25.76 6.81
N PRO A 228 -7.44 25.67 8.12
CA PRO A 228 -7.41 24.41 8.83
C PRO A 228 -8.45 23.42 8.31
N LEU A 229 -8.07 22.15 8.28
CA LEU A 229 -8.92 21.03 7.89
C LEU A 229 -8.68 19.85 8.82
N LEU A 230 -9.70 19.01 8.98
CA LEU A 230 -9.56 17.73 9.65
C LEU A 230 -8.98 16.73 8.66
N HIS A 231 -7.91 16.04 9.06
CA HIS A 231 -7.30 14.98 8.27
C HIS A 231 -7.28 13.69 9.09
N ILE A 232 -7.69 12.59 8.45
CA ILE A 232 -7.79 11.27 9.07
C ILE A 232 -6.76 10.35 8.43
N SER A 233 -5.91 9.74 9.25
CA SER A 233 -4.79 8.92 8.78
C SER A 233 -4.18 8.09 9.90
N ARG A 234 -3.70 6.89 9.58
CA ARG A 234 -2.97 6.00 10.52
C ARG A 234 -1.77 6.64 11.23
N ARG A 235 -1.25 7.76 10.71
CA ARG A 235 -0.14 8.51 11.34
C ARG A 235 -0.55 9.22 12.63
N TYR A 236 -1.84 9.38 12.88
CA TYR A 236 -2.34 9.92 14.14
C TYR A 236 -2.80 8.77 15.06
N PRO A 237 -2.67 8.92 16.39
CA PRO A 237 -3.03 7.88 17.35
C PRO A 237 -4.47 7.38 17.17
N ALA A 238 -4.68 6.07 17.35
CA ALA A 238 -6.01 5.47 17.31
C ALA A 238 -6.92 6.02 18.43
N SER A 239 -6.35 6.33 19.61
CA SER A 239 -7.05 7.00 20.71
C SER A 239 -7.65 8.36 20.30
N ARG A 240 -7.12 8.98 19.24
CA ARG A 240 -7.60 10.24 18.65
C ARG A 240 -8.50 10.01 17.44
N GLY A 241 -9.05 8.81 17.28
CA GLY A 241 -9.79 8.39 16.08
C GLY A 241 -8.97 8.54 14.79
N CYS A 242 -7.64 8.36 14.87
CA CYS A 242 -6.71 8.61 13.77
C CYS A 242 -6.89 9.99 13.13
N SER A 243 -7.22 11.02 13.90
CA SER A 243 -7.58 12.35 13.40
C SER A 243 -6.64 13.45 13.89
N ALA A 244 -6.49 14.51 13.11
CA ALA A 244 -5.83 15.76 13.51
C ALA A 244 -6.41 16.97 12.76
N LEU A 245 -6.44 18.13 13.41
CA LEU A 245 -6.59 19.40 12.69
C LEU A 245 -5.23 19.79 12.12
N VAL A 246 -5.18 19.96 10.80
CA VAL A 246 -3.95 20.30 10.09
C VAL A 246 -4.09 21.59 9.30
N MET A 247 -2.97 22.27 9.11
CA MET A 247 -2.85 23.46 8.26
C MET A 247 -1.96 23.15 7.06
N PRO A 248 -2.41 23.40 5.81
CA PRO A 248 -1.53 23.29 4.65
C PRO A 248 -0.51 24.42 4.65
N LEU A 249 0.76 24.08 4.40
CA LEU A 249 1.88 25.02 4.45
C LEU A 249 2.52 25.28 3.08
N ALA A 250 2.74 24.23 2.29
CA ALA A 250 3.37 24.33 0.98
C ALA A 250 3.05 23.12 0.10
N GLU A 251 3.19 23.27 -1.21
CA GLU A 251 3.33 22.14 -2.13
C GLU A 251 4.66 21.41 -1.87
N HIS A 252 4.70 20.11 -2.13
CA HIS A 252 5.95 19.35 -2.03
C HIS A 252 6.89 19.73 -3.20
N PRO A 253 8.17 20.01 -2.95
CA PRO A 253 9.08 20.57 -3.97
C PRO A 253 9.33 19.66 -5.17
N THR A 254 9.29 18.34 -4.96
CA THR A 254 9.60 17.33 -5.99
C THR A 254 8.44 16.40 -6.33
N ASN A 255 7.34 16.42 -5.56
CA ASN A 255 6.21 15.51 -5.75
C ASN A 255 4.95 16.33 -6.04
N PRO A 256 4.48 16.40 -7.30
CA PRO A 256 3.33 17.23 -7.67
C PRO A 256 2.00 16.75 -7.05
N ASN A 257 1.98 15.58 -6.42
CA ASN A 257 0.81 15.08 -5.69
C ASN A 257 0.93 15.28 -4.17
N GLY A 258 1.98 15.94 -3.68
CA GLY A 258 2.23 16.14 -2.25
C GLY A 258 1.89 17.55 -1.78
N VAL A 259 1.17 17.67 -0.67
CA VAL A 259 0.98 18.92 0.07
C VAL A 259 1.50 18.73 1.49
N ILE A 260 2.42 19.59 1.91
CA ILE A 260 3.01 19.57 3.24
C ILE A 260 2.03 20.26 4.20
N VAL A 261 1.66 19.55 5.26
CA VAL A 261 0.74 20.02 6.31
C VAL A 261 1.39 19.93 7.68
N TYR A 262 0.91 20.73 8.62
CA TYR A 262 1.33 20.75 10.01
C TYR A 262 0.20 20.31 10.94
N ASP A 263 0.48 19.42 11.91
CA ASP A 263 -0.48 19.05 12.97
C ASP A 263 -0.60 20.17 14.00
N LEU A 264 -1.77 20.82 14.06
CA LEU A 264 -2.02 21.95 14.94
C LEU A 264 -2.15 21.56 16.41
N SER A 265 -2.14 20.27 16.76
CA SER A 265 -2.14 19.86 18.17
C SER A 265 -0.81 20.09 18.88
N VAL A 266 0.26 20.42 18.15
CA VAL A 266 1.61 20.60 18.67
C VAL A 266 2.03 22.06 18.49
N ALA A 267 2.80 22.57 19.45
CA ALA A 267 3.24 23.96 19.44
C ALA A 267 4.23 24.22 18.28
N PRO A 268 4.09 25.36 17.55
CA PRO A 268 4.87 25.63 16.35
C PRO A 268 6.29 26.13 16.61
N ASP A 269 6.71 26.30 17.86
CA ASP A 269 7.99 26.89 18.27
C ASP A 269 9.18 26.26 17.55
N ASP A 270 9.28 24.93 17.51
CA ASP A 270 10.37 24.22 16.84
C ASP A 270 10.38 24.48 15.32
N LEU A 271 9.22 24.53 14.67
CA LEU A 271 9.15 24.85 13.24
C LEU A 271 9.62 26.29 12.96
N LEU A 272 9.35 27.20 13.88
CA LEU A 272 9.67 28.62 13.74
C LEU A 272 11.14 28.91 14.07
N THR A 273 11.69 28.27 15.10
CA THR A 273 13.05 28.53 15.61
C THR A 273 14.14 27.75 14.88
N LEU A 274 13.90 26.47 14.57
CA LEU A 274 14.89 25.61 13.95
C LEU A 274 15.14 25.96 12.47
N THR A 275 16.33 25.61 12.01
CA THR A 275 16.72 25.63 10.59
C THR A 275 16.06 24.49 9.82
N ALA A 276 16.02 24.59 8.50
CA ALA A 276 15.47 23.52 7.66
C ALA A 276 16.27 22.21 7.80
N GLU A 277 17.55 22.27 8.14
CA GLU A 277 18.42 21.10 8.31
C GLU A 277 18.14 20.38 9.64
N GLU A 278 18.08 21.11 10.75
CA GLU A 278 17.69 20.54 12.06
C GLU A 278 16.27 19.94 12.03
N ILE A 279 15.33 20.59 11.34
CA ILE A 279 13.98 20.03 11.15
C ILE A 279 14.04 18.73 10.35
N ARG A 280 14.87 18.67 9.30
CA ARG A 280 15.02 17.50 8.45
C ARG A 280 15.52 16.29 9.23
N GLU A 281 16.52 16.49 10.08
CA GLU A 281 17.07 15.46 10.97
C GLU A 281 16.01 14.89 11.90
N ARG A 282 15.03 15.70 12.34
CA ARG A 282 13.95 15.22 13.22
C ARG A 282 12.74 14.64 12.48
N VAL A 283 12.45 15.10 11.27
CA VAL A 283 11.24 14.70 10.52
C VAL A 283 11.37 13.29 9.95
N PHE A 284 12.56 12.84 9.56
CA PHE A 284 12.75 11.54 8.89
C PHE A 284 13.23 10.42 9.82
N VAL A 285 13.62 10.75 11.05
CA VAL A 285 14.07 9.80 12.06
C VAL A 285 12.88 9.21 12.83
N SER A 286 13.01 7.95 13.27
CA SER A 286 11.98 7.30 14.08
C SER A 286 11.93 7.93 15.47
N GLN A 287 10.77 7.93 16.13
CA GLN A 287 10.65 8.55 17.46
C GLN A 287 11.57 7.90 18.51
N GLN A 288 11.97 6.64 18.30
CA GLN A 288 12.85 5.89 19.20
C GLN A 288 14.33 6.25 19.03
N ASP A 289 14.69 6.82 17.87
CA ASP A 289 16.05 7.19 17.50
C ASP A 289 16.33 8.69 17.68
N LEU A 290 15.32 9.47 18.11
CA LEU A 290 15.50 10.87 18.50
C LEU A 290 16.27 10.98 19.81
N ALA A 291 17.09 12.01 19.96
CA ALA A 291 17.83 12.26 21.20
C ALA A 291 16.87 12.52 22.37
N GLU A 292 17.30 12.21 23.60
CA GLU A 292 16.48 12.38 24.80
C GLU A 292 16.03 13.84 24.95
N GLY A 293 14.71 14.05 25.02
CA GLY A 293 14.10 15.38 25.10
C GLY A 293 13.74 16.03 23.75
N GLU A 294 14.13 15.43 22.61
CA GLU A 294 13.72 15.91 21.29
C GLU A 294 12.34 15.41 20.87
N VAL A 295 11.55 16.31 20.30
CA VAL A 295 10.22 16.00 19.76
C VAL A 295 10.26 16.14 18.25
N ARG A 296 9.61 15.21 17.55
CA ARG A 296 9.47 15.28 16.09
C ARG A 296 8.67 16.51 15.70
N VAL A 297 9.21 17.31 14.78
CA VAL A 297 8.45 18.40 14.16
C VAL A 297 7.29 17.78 13.36
N PRO A 298 6.02 18.15 13.64
CA PRO A 298 4.84 17.40 13.20
C PRO A 298 4.42 17.75 11.77
N LEU A 299 5.39 17.73 10.86
CA LEU A 299 5.18 17.89 9.43
C LEU A 299 4.76 16.55 8.81
N LYS A 300 3.77 16.61 7.92
CA LYS A 300 3.29 15.44 7.17
C LYS A 300 3.01 15.84 5.73
N VAL A 301 3.24 14.92 4.80
CA VAL A 301 2.77 15.07 3.41
C VAL A 301 1.40 14.40 3.26
N ILE A 302 0.41 15.14 2.76
CA ILE A 302 -0.84 14.60 2.21
C ILE A 302 -0.61 14.31 0.74
N HIS A 303 -0.76 13.04 0.34
CA HIS A 303 -0.64 12.60 -1.05
C HIS A 303 -2.04 12.58 -1.68
N ILE A 304 -2.34 13.54 -2.55
CA ILE A 304 -3.69 13.73 -3.11
C ILE A 304 -4.16 12.58 -4.00
N ASN A 305 -3.23 11.75 -4.50
CA ASN A 305 -3.50 10.58 -5.33
C ASN A 305 -3.61 9.26 -4.53
N ARG A 306 -3.61 9.32 -3.20
CA ARG A 306 -3.76 8.17 -2.29
C ARG A 306 -5.05 8.26 -1.44
N CYS A 307 -6.13 8.75 -2.05
CA CYS A 307 -7.46 8.88 -1.45
C CYS A 307 -7.46 9.43 0.00
N PRO A 308 -6.74 10.54 0.29
CA PRO A 308 -6.62 11.03 1.66
C PRO A 308 -7.98 11.52 2.16
N VAL A 309 -8.32 11.12 3.38
CA VAL A 309 -9.57 11.53 4.02
C VAL A 309 -9.38 12.89 4.68
N ILE A 310 -10.06 13.89 4.12
CA ILE A 310 -10.02 15.27 4.57
C ILE A 310 -11.41 15.91 4.63
N PHE A 311 -11.60 16.78 5.61
CA PHE A 311 -12.84 17.51 5.79
C PHE A 311 -12.56 18.96 6.19
N PRO A 312 -13.43 19.91 5.81
CA PRO A 312 -13.43 21.22 6.43
C PRO A 312 -13.55 21.10 7.96
N ALA A 313 -12.86 21.98 8.70
CA ALA A 313 -12.90 21.97 10.17
C ALA A 313 -14.33 22.10 10.77
N SER A 314 -15.31 22.57 9.99
CA SER A 314 -16.71 22.62 10.39
C SER A 314 -17.35 21.25 10.61
N VAL A 315 -16.77 20.15 10.09
CA VAL A 315 -17.28 18.79 10.31
C VAL A 315 -17.22 18.36 11.78
N LEU A 316 -16.35 18.99 12.57
CA LEU A 316 -16.17 18.76 14.00
C LEU A 316 -17.31 19.34 14.84
N LYS A 317 -18.19 20.15 14.23
CA LYS A 317 -19.37 20.65 14.92
C LYS A 317 -20.45 19.57 14.92
N ASP A 318 -21.08 19.39 16.07
CA ASP A 318 -22.17 18.42 16.20
C ASP A 318 -23.33 18.85 15.30
N ILE A 319 -23.91 17.89 14.59
CA ILE A 319 -25.02 18.15 13.66
C ILE A 319 -26.38 17.94 14.32
N ASP A 320 -26.41 17.23 15.44
CA ASP A 320 -27.59 16.85 16.21
C ASP A 320 -27.26 16.84 17.71
N GLY A 321 -28.27 16.69 18.57
CA GLY A 321 -28.09 16.70 20.03
C GLY A 321 -28.00 18.09 20.66
N PRO A 322 -27.77 18.18 21.97
CA PRO A 322 -27.82 19.43 22.74
C PRO A 322 -26.79 20.49 22.33
N GLN A 323 -25.66 20.08 21.75
CA GLN A 323 -24.54 20.94 21.33
C GLN A 323 -24.51 21.19 19.80
N LYS A 324 -25.66 21.02 19.13
CA LYS A 324 -25.77 21.20 17.67
C LYS A 324 -25.21 22.56 17.21
N GLY A 325 -24.28 22.53 16.27
CA GLY A 325 -23.59 23.70 15.71
C GLY A 325 -22.34 24.14 16.49
N GLU A 326 -22.07 23.49 17.63
CA GLU A 326 -20.93 23.72 18.50
C GLU A 326 -19.97 22.53 18.50
N TYR A 327 -18.81 22.70 19.16
CA TYR A 327 -17.85 21.62 19.37
C TYR A 327 -18.29 20.80 20.58
N GLY A 328 -18.73 19.57 20.33
CA GLY A 328 -19.26 18.68 21.37
C GLY A 328 -18.67 17.27 21.28
N ALA A 329 -19.54 16.27 21.12
CA ALA A 329 -19.22 14.86 21.24
C ALA A 329 -18.13 14.40 20.25
N ILE A 330 -18.08 14.99 19.05
CA ILE A 330 -17.02 14.67 18.07
C ILE A 330 -15.65 15.12 18.61
N VAL A 331 -15.55 16.35 19.12
CA VAL A 331 -14.29 16.91 19.61
C VAL A 331 -13.80 16.18 20.86
N GLU A 332 -14.72 15.85 21.78
CA GLU A 332 -14.41 15.06 22.98
C GLU A 332 -13.88 13.67 22.62
N ARG A 333 -14.57 12.94 21.73
CA ARG A 333 -14.14 11.61 21.28
C ARG A 333 -12.77 11.64 20.60
N LEU A 334 -12.52 12.70 19.84
CA LEU A 334 -11.23 12.89 19.16
C LEU A 334 -10.18 13.51 20.07
N GLY A 335 -10.46 13.82 21.35
CA GLY A 335 -9.49 14.42 22.27
C GLY A 335 -8.80 15.67 21.71
N LEU A 336 -9.51 16.48 20.92
CA LEU A 336 -8.93 17.65 20.26
C LEU A 336 -9.09 18.90 21.12
N ASP A 337 -8.00 19.56 21.47
CA ASP A 337 -8.05 20.91 22.02
C ASP A 337 -8.14 21.95 20.90
N ILE A 338 -9.37 22.35 20.57
CA ILE A 338 -9.65 23.31 19.50
C ILE A 338 -9.12 24.71 19.82
N VAL A 339 -9.05 25.09 21.10
CA VAL A 339 -8.54 26.40 21.51
C VAL A 339 -7.05 26.48 21.23
N THR A 340 -6.30 25.48 21.68
CA THR A 340 -4.86 25.36 21.44
C THR A 340 -4.55 25.25 19.94
N CYS A 341 -5.28 24.40 19.19
CA CYS A 341 -5.10 24.29 17.74
C CYS A 341 -5.31 25.64 17.02
N ARG A 342 -6.31 26.44 17.47
CA ARG A 342 -6.57 27.77 16.90
C ARG A 342 -5.46 28.77 17.22
N GLN A 343 -4.87 28.69 18.41
CA GLN A 343 -3.72 29.53 18.78
C GLN A 343 -2.52 29.21 17.89
N HIS A 344 -2.15 27.93 17.77
CA HIS A 344 -1.04 27.50 16.90
C HIS A 344 -1.25 27.87 15.44
N TRP A 345 -2.48 27.75 14.94
CA TRP A 345 -2.82 28.17 13.58
C TRP A 345 -2.57 29.67 13.36
N LYS A 346 -2.99 30.53 14.30
CA LYS A 346 -2.74 31.98 14.19
C LYS A 346 -1.23 32.28 14.19
N THR A 347 -0.49 31.66 15.11
CA THR A 347 0.96 31.83 15.20
C THR A 347 1.66 31.46 13.89
N LEU A 348 1.31 30.32 13.29
CA LEU A 348 1.89 29.87 12.02
C LEU A 348 1.47 30.74 10.83
N ARG A 349 0.20 31.14 10.78
CA ARG A 349 -0.33 31.94 9.67
C ARG A 349 0.28 33.35 9.65
N ASP A 350 0.53 33.92 10.81
CA ASP A 350 1.09 35.26 10.94
C ASP A 350 2.64 35.26 10.84
N ALA A 351 3.27 34.08 10.84
CA ALA A 351 4.71 33.92 10.65
C ALA A 351 5.14 34.00 9.18
N SER A 352 6.26 34.67 8.92
CA SER A 352 6.84 34.80 7.58
C SER A 352 7.83 33.66 7.27
N GLY A 353 7.97 33.31 5.99
CA GLY A 353 9.00 32.36 5.52
C GLY A 353 8.74 30.89 5.82
N VAL A 354 7.65 30.52 6.51
CA VAL A 354 7.34 29.13 6.87
C VAL A 354 7.25 28.23 5.62
N ALA A 355 6.52 28.66 4.59
CA ALA A 355 6.33 27.89 3.36
C ALA A 355 7.67 27.57 2.66
N ALA A 356 8.56 28.57 2.56
CA ALA A 356 9.89 28.38 1.97
C ALA A 356 10.76 27.45 2.83
N LYS A 357 10.71 27.61 4.16
CA LYS A 357 11.45 26.74 5.10
C LYS A 357 11.03 25.29 4.96
N VAL A 358 9.72 25.00 4.97
CA VAL A 358 9.25 23.61 4.84
C VAL A 358 9.50 23.04 3.45
N ALA A 359 9.42 23.84 2.38
CA ALA A 359 9.82 23.36 1.06
C ALA A 359 11.30 22.94 1.04
N GLU A 360 12.18 23.69 1.70
CA GLU A 360 13.61 23.35 1.80
C GLU A 360 13.86 22.09 2.65
N VAL A 361 13.07 21.86 3.73
CA VAL A 361 13.13 20.61 4.51
C VAL A 361 12.93 19.39 3.60
N PHE A 362 11.95 19.46 2.69
CA PHE A 362 11.54 18.34 1.82
C PHE A 362 12.23 18.30 0.45
N LYS A 363 13.17 19.21 0.16
CA LYS A 363 13.82 19.34 -1.16
C LYS A 363 14.87 18.26 -1.43
N VAL A 364 15.57 17.82 -0.39
CA VAL A 364 16.65 16.84 -0.51
C VAL A 364 16.06 15.43 -0.49
N GLY A 365 16.21 14.70 -1.59
CA GLY A 365 15.94 13.27 -1.61
C GLY A 365 17.07 12.54 -0.88
N PHE A 366 16.77 11.95 0.27
CA PHE A 366 17.61 10.91 0.83
C PHE A 366 17.27 9.60 0.14
N GLU A 367 18.21 9.05 -0.63
CA GLU A 367 18.52 7.62 -0.76
C GLU A 367 19.52 7.43 -1.91
N GLU A 368 20.55 6.61 -1.70
CA GLU A 368 21.24 5.96 -2.81
C GLU A 368 20.19 5.21 -3.62
N SER A 369 20.07 5.53 -4.91
CA SER A 369 19.13 4.81 -5.76
C SER A 369 19.56 3.35 -5.88
N PRO A 370 18.66 2.38 -5.64
CA PRO A 370 19.01 0.98 -5.83
C PRO A 370 19.48 0.75 -7.26
N GLN A 371 20.50 -0.08 -7.43
CA GLN A 371 21.00 -0.46 -8.76
C GLN A 371 20.23 -1.64 -9.34
N ASP A 372 19.54 -2.43 -8.50
CA ASP A 372 18.72 -3.56 -8.93
C ASP A 372 17.45 -3.08 -9.66
N PRO A 373 17.25 -3.43 -10.95
CA PRO A 373 16.05 -3.04 -11.70
C PRO A 373 14.74 -3.40 -11.02
N ASP A 374 14.62 -4.52 -10.28
CA ASP A 374 13.40 -4.91 -9.56
C ASP A 374 12.96 -3.84 -8.52
N LEU A 375 13.91 -3.05 -8.01
CA LEU A 375 13.71 -2.03 -6.98
C LEU A 375 13.62 -0.61 -7.53
N MET A 376 13.79 -0.44 -8.84
CA MET A 376 13.88 0.85 -9.54
C MET A 376 12.55 1.37 -10.08
N LEU A 377 11.40 0.82 -9.69
CA LEU A 377 10.07 1.30 -10.11
C LEU A 377 9.90 2.82 -9.92
N TYR A 378 10.35 3.33 -8.77
CA TYR A 378 10.27 4.75 -8.41
C TYR A 378 11.61 5.48 -8.61
N SER A 379 12.61 4.80 -9.17
CA SER A 379 13.93 5.37 -9.47
C SER A 379 13.98 5.78 -10.94
N GLY A 380 14.45 7.00 -11.20
CA GLY A 380 14.55 7.53 -12.56
C GLY A 380 13.22 7.98 -13.15
N SER A 381 13.20 8.15 -14.47
CA SER A 381 12.03 8.64 -15.19
C SER A 381 11.03 7.51 -15.48
N PHE A 382 9.78 7.87 -15.74
CA PHE A 382 8.82 6.92 -16.34
C PHE A 382 9.34 6.45 -17.70
N PHE A 383 9.04 5.19 -18.06
CA PHE A 383 9.38 4.65 -19.37
C PHE A 383 8.84 5.54 -20.51
N SER A 384 9.62 5.67 -21.58
CA SER A 384 9.22 6.44 -22.75
C SER A 384 8.05 5.78 -23.49
N ALA A 385 7.39 6.50 -24.41
CA ALA A 385 6.36 5.90 -25.24
C ALA A 385 6.93 4.82 -26.17
N ALA A 386 8.17 4.99 -26.63
CA ALA A 386 8.87 4.02 -27.48
C ALA A 386 9.19 2.75 -26.69
N ASP A 387 9.68 2.88 -25.45
CA ASP A 387 9.93 1.73 -24.57
C ASP A 387 8.65 0.97 -24.24
N ARG A 388 7.56 1.67 -23.92
CA ARG A 388 6.25 1.03 -23.70
C ARG A 388 5.80 0.20 -24.89
N GLN A 389 5.99 0.70 -26.11
CA GLN A 389 5.67 -0.07 -27.33
C GLN A 389 6.57 -1.33 -27.48
N GLN A 390 7.85 -1.25 -27.10
CA GLN A 390 8.72 -2.43 -27.10
C GLN A 390 8.31 -3.43 -26.01
N MET A 391 7.94 -2.96 -24.81
CA MET A 391 7.42 -3.78 -23.73
C MET A 391 6.14 -4.51 -24.13
N ASP A 392 5.20 -3.83 -24.79
CA ASP A 392 3.98 -4.43 -25.33
C ASP A 392 4.32 -5.50 -26.37
N ARG A 393 5.26 -5.22 -27.29
CA ARG A 393 5.71 -6.20 -28.28
C ARG A 393 6.32 -7.45 -27.63
N VAL A 394 7.13 -7.31 -26.59
CA VAL A 394 7.67 -8.46 -25.84
C VAL A 394 6.51 -9.33 -25.34
N ARG A 395 5.48 -8.71 -24.74
CA ARG A 395 4.37 -9.42 -24.12
C ARG A 395 3.42 -10.08 -25.11
N GLU A 396 3.37 -9.61 -26.35
CA GLU A 396 2.57 -10.18 -27.43
C GLU A 396 3.26 -11.38 -28.12
N MET A 397 4.56 -11.57 -27.92
CA MET A 397 5.34 -12.66 -28.53
C MET A 397 5.21 -13.96 -27.73
N ASP A 398 5.32 -15.10 -28.43
CA ASP A 398 5.50 -16.40 -27.76
C ASP A 398 6.86 -16.41 -27.01
N PRO A 399 6.96 -17.02 -25.82
CA PRO A 399 8.21 -17.06 -25.08
C PRO A 399 9.42 -17.60 -25.87
N TRP A 400 9.21 -18.56 -26.78
CA TRP A 400 10.28 -19.09 -27.62
C TRP A 400 10.72 -18.12 -28.71
N ASP A 401 9.82 -17.25 -29.20
CA ASP A 401 10.15 -16.22 -30.18
C ASP A 401 11.00 -15.08 -29.56
N LEU A 402 11.07 -14.99 -28.22
CA LEU A 402 11.94 -14.05 -27.54
C LEU A 402 13.42 -14.47 -27.55
N VAL A 403 13.71 -15.75 -27.80
CA VAL A 403 15.08 -16.29 -27.80
C VAL A 403 15.89 -15.66 -28.94
N GLY A 404 16.98 -14.98 -28.60
CA GLY A 404 17.83 -14.29 -29.58
C GLY A 404 17.25 -13.00 -30.16
N GLN A 405 16.01 -12.64 -29.82
CA GLN A 405 15.38 -11.41 -30.29
C GLN A 405 16.02 -10.18 -29.62
N ARG A 406 16.23 -9.12 -30.40
CA ARG A 406 16.72 -7.83 -29.89
C ARG A 406 15.62 -6.78 -29.90
N PHE A 407 15.56 -5.99 -28.85
CA PHE A 407 14.64 -4.87 -28.68
C PHE A 407 15.45 -3.59 -28.56
N ALA A 408 14.96 -2.50 -29.16
CA ALA A 408 15.62 -1.20 -29.13
C ALA A 408 15.15 -0.39 -27.90
N PHE A 409 15.44 -0.91 -26.71
CA PHE A 409 15.15 -0.20 -25.46
C PHE A 409 16.04 1.03 -25.31
N GLN A 410 15.46 2.13 -24.84
CA GLN A 410 16.17 3.36 -24.49
C GLN A 410 16.49 3.40 -22.99
N ASP A 411 15.61 2.82 -22.18
CA ASP A 411 15.80 2.72 -20.74
C ASP A 411 16.70 1.54 -20.38
N VAL A 412 17.80 1.83 -19.68
CA VAL A 412 18.84 0.86 -19.30
C VAL A 412 18.34 -0.26 -18.40
N ARG A 413 17.19 -0.09 -17.75
CA ARG A 413 16.59 -1.13 -16.89
C ARG A 413 16.03 -2.29 -17.70
N LEU A 414 15.56 -2.03 -18.93
CA LEU A 414 14.68 -2.95 -19.66
C LEU A 414 15.39 -4.20 -20.20
N GLU A 415 16.68 -4.12 -20.52
CA GLU A 415 17.45 -5.29 -20.98
C GLU A 415 17.53 -6.36 -19.88
N GLU A 416 17.95 -5.96 -18.69
CA GLU A 416 18.03 -6.85 -17.52
C GLU A 416 16.63 -7.30 -17.05
N MET A 417 15.63 -6.41 -17.09
CA MET A 417 14.25 -6.77 -16.77
C MET A 417 13.69 -7.83 -17.73
N LEU A 418 13.98 -7.73 -19.04
CA LEU A 418 13.56 -8.71 -20.03
C LEU A 418 14.20 -10.08 -19.78
N PHE A 419 15.50 -10.10 -19.46
CA PHE A 419 16.20 -11.33 -19.10
C PHE A 419 15.54 -12.01 -17.90
N ARG A 420 15.31 -11.27 -16.81
CA ARG A 420 14.67 -11.80 -15.59
C ARG A 420 13.21 -12.20 -15.81
N TYR A 421 12.47 -11.46 -16.63
CA TYR A 421 11.10 -11.79 -17.01
C TYR A 421 11.03 -13.18 -17.66
N ARG A 422 11.89 -13.44 -18.65
CA ARG A 422 12.01 -14.75 -19.31
C ARG A 422 12.46 -15.83 -18.33
N ALA A 423 13.53 -15.57 -17.58
CA ALA A 423 14.10 -16.56 -16.67
C ALA A 423 13.13 -17.01 -15.57
N ARG A 424 12.34 -16.08 -15.02
CA ARG A 424 11.37 -16.38 -13.94
C ARG A 424 10.09 -17.05 -14.44
N SER A 425 9.55 -16.59 -15.58
CA SER A 425 8.23 -17.04 -16.05
C SER A 425 8.31 -18.18 -17.06
N TYR A 426 9.40 -18.25 -17.83
CA TYR A 426 9.60 -19.20 -18.92
C TYR A 426 11.03 -19.78 -18.89
N PRO A 427 11.46 -20.39 -17.76
CA PRO A 427 12.83 -20.87 -17.57
C PRO A 427 13.28 -21.88 -18.63
N ASP A 428 12.34 -22.64 -19.22
CA ASP A 428 12.62 -23.61 -20.28
C ASP A 428 13.17 -22.95 -21.56
N THR A 429 13.02 -21.63 -21.72
CA THR A 429 13.54 -20.87 -22.87
C THR A 429 15.00 -20.44 -22.72
N LEU A 430 15.66 -20.71 -21.59
CA LEU A 430 17.05 -20.34 -21.37
C LEU A 430 18.01 -21.38 -21.95
N GLU A 431 18.96 -20.95 -22.78
CA GLU A 431 19.94 -21.82 -23.43
C GLU A 431 21.39 -21.40 -23.13
N GLY A 432 22.30 -22.36 -23.01
CA GLY A 432 23.74 -22.13 -22.90
C GLY A 432 24.13 -21.13 -21.79
N GLU A 433 24.78 -20.03 -22.21
CA GLU A 433 25.26 -18.96 -21.32
C GLU A 433 24.12 -18.28 -20.53
N GLU A 434 22.91 -18.19 -21.07
CA GLU A 434 21.77 -17.58 -20.35
C GLU A 434 21.42 -18.38 -19.08
N ARG A 435 21.52 -19.71 -19.15
CA ARG A 435 21.26 -20.59 -18.01
C ARG A 435 22.35 -20.44 -16.94
N GLU A 436 23.61 -20.37 -17.35
CA GLU A 436 24.73 -20.15 -16.43
C GLU A 436 24.63 -18.77 -15.75
N GLN A 437 24.27 -17.73 -16.50
CA GLN A 437 24.01 -16.39 -15.97
C GLN A 437 22.86 -16.39 -14.95
N TRP A 438 21.77 -17.12 -15.24
CA TRP A 438 20.64 -17.21 -14.33
C TRP A 438 20.98 -17.94 -13.02
N GLU A 439 21.68 -19.07 -13.09
CA GLU A 439 22.12 -19.80 -11.90
C GLU A 439 23.05 -18.95 -11.03
N ALA A 440 23.99 -18.22 -11.63
CA ALA A 440 24.87 -17.30 -10.91
C ALA A 440 24.07 -16.18 -10.21
N PHE A 441 23.09 -15.59 -10.92
CA PHE A 441 22.22 -14.57 -10.35
C PHE A 441 21.36 -15.11 -9.20
N ARG A 442 20.72 -16.28 -9.38
CA ARG A 442 19.93 -16.95 -8.33
C ARG A 442 20.76 -17.15 -7.06
N TRP A 443 21.96 -17.72 -7.20
CA TRP A 443 22.85 -17.98 -6.08
C TRP A 443 23.27 -16.71 -5.35
N MET A 444 23.63 -15.67 -6.12
CA MET A 444 23.98 -14.36 -5.56
C MET A 444 22.78 -13.75 -4.82
N ARG A 445 21.59 -13.79 -5.43
CA ARG A 445 20.37 -13.19 -4.85
C ARG A 445 19.97 -13.82 -3.52
N ILE A 446 19.99 -15.15 -3.40
CA ILE A 446 19.60 -15.82 -2.14
C ILE A 446 20.65 -15.70 -1.02
N ASN A 447 21.87 -15.23 -1.33
CA ASN A 447 22.96 -15.11 -0.34
C ASN A 447 23.32 -13.65 0.00
N ASP A 448 23.12 -12.70 -0.91
CA ASP A 448 23.53 -11.31 -0.74
C ASP A 448 22.38 -10.44 -0.16
N PRO A 449 22.52 -9.89 1.06
CA PRO A 449 21.52 -9.00 1.65
C PRO A 449 21.37 -7.66 0.90
N ALA A 450 22.29 -7.29 0.00
CA ALA A 450 22.12 -6.12 -0.85
C ALA A 450 21.08 -6.35 -1.96
N LEU A 451 20.86 -7.61 -2.37
CA LEU A 451 19.99 -7.99 -3.48
C LEU A 451 18.68 -8.66 -3.04
N SER A 452 18.67 -9.30 -1.87
CA SER A 452 17.48 -9.90 -1.29
C SER A 452 17.16 -9.32 0.08
N GLY A 453 15.85 -9.16 0.36
CA GLY A 453 15.38 -8.83 1.70
C GLY A 453 15.50 -10.00 2.68
N PHE A 454 15.72 -11.22 2.17
CA PHE A 454 15.78 -12.44 2.96
C PHE A 454 16.75 -13.44 2.35
N THR A 455 17.83 -13.76 3.08
CA THR A 455 18.89 -14.64 2.62
C THR A 455 18.75 -16.05 3.17
N LEU A 456 19.45 -17.03 2.58
CA LEU A 456 19.45 -18.42 3.03
C LEU A 456 19.88 -18.55 4.51
N LYS A 457 20.85 -17.75 4.94
CA LYS A 457 21.28 -17.68 6.35
C LYS A 457 20.19 -17.15 7.27
N ALA A 458 19.40 -16.17 6.81
CA ALA A 458 18.27 -15.65 7.56
C ALA A 458 17.13 -16.67 7.64
N PHE A 459 16.84 -17.35 6.52
CA PHE A 459 15.87 -18.44 6.45
C PHE A 459 16.20 -19.56 7.45
N ALA A 460 17.44 -20.07 7.46
CA ALA A 460 17.86 -21.12 8.39
C ALA A 460 17.66 -20.72 9.86
N ARG A 461 18.01 -19.47 10.22
CA ARG A 461 17.80 -18.93 11.58
C ARG A 461 16.32 -18.83 11.94
N GLU A 462 15.46 -18.45 11.00
CA GLU A 462 14.01 -18.39 11.25
C GLU A 462 13.43 -19.79 11.46
N ILE A 463 13.83 -20.78 10.65
CA ILE A 463 13.41 -22.18 10.84
C ILE A 463 13.86 -22.70 12.20
N GLU A 464 15.12 -22.48 12.60
CA GLU A 464 15.62 -22.85 13.94
C GLU A 464 14.80 -22.18 15.06
N ARG A 465 14.46 -20.89 14.92
CA ARG A 465 13.64 -20.17 15.89
C ARG A 465 12.23 -20.74 16.00
N TYR A 466 11.60 -21.13 14.90
CA TYR A 466 10.28 -21.75 14.94
C TYR A 466 10.31 -23.16 15.51
N ASN A 467 11.36 -23.94 15.23
CA ASN A 467 11.53 -25.29 15.79
C ASN A 467 11.70 -25.32 17.32
N GLN A 468 12.02 -24.17 17.94
CA GLN A 468 12.08 -24.02 19.40
C GLN A 468 10.72 -23.69 20.04
N GLN A 469 9.67 -23.47 19.25
CA GLN A 469 8.33 -23.10 19.72
C GLN A 469 7.40 -24.32 19.71
N MET A 470 6.28 -24.20 20.42
CA MET A 470 5.18 -25.18 20.33
C MET A 470 4.39 -24.88 19.05
N LEU A 471 4.53 -25.75 18.06
CA LEU A 471 3.84 -25.66 16.78
C LEU A 471 2.72 -26.69 16.72
N SER A 472 1.59 -26.32 16.10
CA SER A 472 0.57 -27.26 15.67
C SER A 472 1.07 -28.14 14.52
N ASP A 473 0.39 -29.27 14.28
CA ASP A 473 0.74 -30.18 13.18
C ASP A 473 0.71 -29.47 11.82
N ARG A 474 -0.25 -28.56 11.62
CA ARG A 474 -0.36 -27.73 10.40
C ARG A 474 0.85 -26.82 10.23
N GLU A 475 1.26 -26.13 11.29
CA GLU A 475 2.41 -25.22 11.24
C GLU A 475 3.71 -25.99 10.98
N ARG A 476 3.90 -27.16 11.62
CA ARG A 476 5.05 -28.04 11.36
C ARG A 476 5.09 -28.48 9.90
N GLN A 477 3.96 -28.92 9.34
CA GLN A 477 3.90 -29.33 7.93
C GLN A 477 4.28 -28.17 6.99
N ILE A 478 3.79 -26.96 7.23
CA ILE A 478 4.15 -25.78 6.42
C ILE A 478 5.66 -25.51 6.47
N LEU A 479 6.28 -25.60 7.64
CA LEU A 479 7.73 -25.39 7.78
C LEU A 479 8.56 -26.49 7.09
N GLU A 480 8.13 -27.75 7.19
CA GLU A 480 8.77 -28.87 6.48
C GLU A 480 8.68 -28.69 4.97
N GLU A 481 7.52 -28.29 4.45
CA GLU A 481 7.35 -27.94 3.03
C GLU A 481 8.28 -26.79 2.64
N LEU A 482 8.42 -25.74 3.45
CA LEU A 482 9.35 -24.66 3.15
C LEU A 482 10.81 -25.12 3.07
N VAL A 483 11.26 -25.97 3.99
CA VAL A 483 12.62 -26.52 3.97
C VAL A 483 12.84 -27.33 2.69
N MET A 484 11.91 -28.23 2.33
CA MET A 484 12.01 -29.02 1.09
C MET A 484 12.04 -28.14 -0.17
N PHE A 485 11.28 -27.04 -0.18
CA PHE A 485 11.29 -26.09 -1.29
C PHE A 485 12.66 -25.43 -1.47
N VAL A 486 13.24 -24.96 -0.36
CA VAL A 486 14.56 -24.31 -0.39
C VAL A 486 15.65 -25.32 -0.76
N GLU A 487 15.63 -26.52 -0.22
CA GLU A 487 16.56 -27.60 -0.60
C GLU A 487 16.51 -27.92 -2.10
N ALA A 488 15.32 -27.96 -2.69
CA ALA A 488 15.15 -28.21 -4.12
C ALA A 488 15.71 -27.08 -5.02
N MET A 489 15.89 -25.87 -4.49
CA MET A 489 16.49 -24.73 -5.19
C MET A 489 18.01 -24.68 -5.10
N MET A 490 18.62 -25.45 -4.21
CA MET A 490 20.07 -25.40 -3.99
C MET A 490 20.81 -26.00 -5.20
N PRO A 491 21.89 -25.36 -5.69
CA PRO A 491 22.73 -25.97 -6.72
C PRO A 491 23.37 -27.24 -6.17
N ALA A 492 23.70 -28.20 -7.05
CA ALA A 492 24.33 -29.46 -6.65
C ALA A 492 25.59 -29.25 -5.77
N GLN A 493 26.34 -28.18 -6.03
CA GLN A 493 27.56 -27.79 -5.33
C GLN A 493 27.33 -27.39 -3.86
N ALA A 494 26.11 -27.02 -3.47
CA ALA A 494 25.80 -26.63 -2.10
C ALA A 494 25.68 -27.83 -1.14
N PHE A 495 25.54 -29.05 -1.68
CA PHE A 495 25.48 -30.29 -0.89
C PHE A 495 26.87 -30.92 -0.69
N ASP A 496 27.90 -30.40 -1.36
CA ASP A 496 29.28 -30.88 -1.30
C ASP A 496 30.20 -30.03 -0.38
N ALA A 497 29.64 -29.01 0.30
CA ALA A 497 30.37 -28.01 1.09
C ALA A 497 30.30 -28.23 2.61
#